data_AF-G7ZCB0-F1
#
_entry.id   AF-G7ZCB0-F1
#
_cell.length_a   1.000
_cell.length_b   1.000
_cell.length_c   1.000
_cell.angle_alpha   90.00
_cell.angle_beta   90.00
_cell.angle_gamma   90.00
#
_symmetry.space_group_name_H-M   'P 1'
#
loop_
_entity.id
_entity.type
_entity.pdbx_description
1 polymer ?
#
loop_
_entity_poly.entity_id
_entity_poly.type
_entity_poly.pdbx_seq_one_letter_code
_entity_poly.pdbx_strand_id
1 'polypeptide(L)'
;MVALLPMAAIASPGSPDSELVSAWNAYAAHRRFCETLPVDEMTDEAWEPFDAEKERLEALIDTLPAHTSEGTAVKLRRLLIEYSGKKWVEDAMFYRLPADALARLESDDWRDAMLFRLLCDVEKHDNIQATWGNK
;
A
#
# COMPACT_ATOMS: atom_id res chain seq x y z
N MET A 1 23.60 38.55 32.44
CA MET A 1 23.91 37.36 31.64
C MET A 1 22.78 36.36 31.83
N VAL A 2 21.93 36.16 30.82
CA VAL A 2 20.89 35.13 30.83
C VAL A 2 21.40 33.98 29.99
N ALA A 3 21.53 32.81 30.60
CA ALA A 3 21.89 31.58 29.90
C ALA A 3 20.69 31.11 29.07
N LEU A 4 20.84 31.11 27.74
CA LEU A 4 19.92 30.41 26.85
C LEU A 4 20.16 28.90 27.02
N LEU A 5 19.22 28.23 27.65
CA LEU A 5 19.15 26.76 27.62
C LEU A 5 18.84 26.34 26.18
N PRO A 6 19.54 25.33 25.62
CA PRO A 6 19.22 24.80 24.31
C PRO A 6 17.81 24.20 24.37
N MET A 7 16.91 24.75 23.56
CA MET A 7 15.65 24.10 23.21
C MET A 7 16.00 22.73 22.63
N ALA A 8 15.80 21.68 23.44
CA ALA A 8 15.72 20.33 22.91
C ALA A 8 14.58 20.36 21.88
N ALA A 9 14.94 20.25 20.59
CA ALA A 9 13.98 19.97 19.56
C ALA A 9 13.28 18.67 19.97
N ILE A 10 12.03 18.78 20.40
CA ILE A 10 11.15 17.63 20.59
C ILE A 10 11.04 17.03 19.19
N ALA A 11 11.80 15.96 18.95
CA ALA A 11 11.64 15.17 17.74
C ALA A 11 10.17 14.78 17.69
N SER A 12 9.45 15.28 16.68
CA SER A 12 8.06 14.93 16.50
C SER A 12 8.02 13.41 16.42
N PRO A 13 7.32 12.70 17.33
CA PRO A 13 7.19 11.26 17.21
C PRO A 13 6.62 11.00 15.81
N GLY A 14 7.33 10.21 15.01
CA GLY A 14 6.84 9.81 13.70
C GLY A 14 5.43 9.23 13.82
N SER A 15 4.63 9.32 12.76
CA SER A 15 3.31 8.66 12.73
C SER A 15 3.47 7.21 13.22
N PRO A 16 2.60 6.71 14.12
CA PRO A 16 2.74 5.36 14.70
C PRO A 16 2.78 4.25 13.64
N ASP A 17 2.23 4.51 12.44
CA ASP A 17 2.24 3.57 11.30
C ASP A 17 3.28 3.93 10.23
N SER A 18 4.22 4.85 10.51
CA SER A 18 5.21 5.31 9.52
C SER A 18 6.05 4.18 8.93
N GLU A 19 6.38 3.16 9.72
CA GLU A 19 7.09 1.97 9.24
C GLU A 19 6.22 1.12 8.31
N LEU A 20 4.95 0.90 8.66
CA LEU A 20 3.97 0.17 7.85
C LEU A 20 3.72 0.87 6.50
N VAL A 21 3.56 2.19 6.53
CA VAL A 21 3.38 3.01 5.32
C VAL A 21 4.65 2.99 4.46
N SER A 22 5.83 3.02 5.08
CA SER A 22 7.10 2.91 4.36
C SER A 22 7.27 1.55 3.69
N ALA A 23 6.91 0.46 4.37
CA ALA A 23 6.92 -0.89 3.81
C ALA A 23 5.98 -1.00 2.61
N TRP A 24 4.76 -0.45 2.70
CA TRP A 24 3.82 -0.38 1.58
C TRP A 24 4.38 0.39 0.38
N ASN A 25 4.97 1.56 0.61
CA ASN A 25 5.54 2.37 -0.47
C ASN A 25 6.72 1.65 -1.15
N ALA A 26 7.56 0.97 -0.38
CA ALA A 26 8.64 0.13 -0.91
C ALA A 26 8.10 -1.04 -1.73
N TYR A 27 7.05 -1.71 -1.25
CA TYR A 27 6.37 -2.80 -1.97
C TYR A 27 5.78 -2.32 -3.30
N ALA A 28 5.05 -1.21 -3.28
CA ALA A 28 4.49 -0.60 -4.48
C ALA A 28 5.57 -0.12 -5.47
N ALA A 29 6.71 0.38 -4.98
CA ALA A 29 7.82 0.77 -5.83
C ALA A 29 8.53 -0.45 -6.44
N HIS A 30 8.75 -1.50 -5.64
CA HIS A 30 9.32 -2.76 -6.08
C HIS A 30 8.49 -3.40 -7.19
N ARG A 31 7.16 -3.48 -7.02
CA ARG A 31 6.27 -4.03 -8.05
C ARG A 31 6.39 -3.28 -9.38
N ARG A 32 6.35 -1.95 -9.32
CA ARG A 32 6.49 -1.07 -10.49
C ARG A 32 7.84 -1.23 -11.17
N PHE A 33 8.90 -1.43 -10.39
CA PHE A 33 10.23 -1.73 -10.94
C PHE A 33 10.23 -3.07 -11.69
N CYS A 34 9.66 -4.13 -11.11
CA CYS A 34 9.59 -5.44 -11.75
C CYS A 34 8.82 -5.43 -13.08
N GLU A 35 7.84 -4.54 -13.26
CA GLU A 35 7.14 -4.35 -14.54
C GLU A 35 8.01 -3.74 -15.65
N THR A 36 9.12 -3.11 -15.30
CA THR A 36 10.08 -2.56 -16.27
C THR A 36 11.15 -3.56 -16.70
N LEU A 37 11.21 -4.73 -16.06
CA LEU A 37 12.18 -5.76 -16.36
C LEU A 37 11.81 -6.55 -17.63
N PRO A 38 12.79 -7.02 -18.41
CA PRO A 38 12.54 -7.86 -19.58
C PRO A 38 12.15 -9.28 -19.14
N VAL A 39 10.88 -9.48 -18.81
CA VAL A 39 10.35 -10.74 -18.24
C VAL A 39 10.71 -11.97 -19.08
N ASP A 40 10.66 -11.85 -20.40
CA ASP A 40 10.91 -12.96 -21.34
C ASP A 40 12.40 -13.37 -21.40
N GLU A 41 13.31 -12.59 -20.82
CA GLU A 41 14.77 -12.81 -20.86
C GLU A 41 15.35 -13.27 -19.52
N MET A 42 14.54 -13.30 -18.45
CA MET A 42 14.98 -13.62 -17.09
C MET A 42 14.76 -15.10 -16.76
N THR A 43 15.79 -15.75 -16.21
CA THR A 43 15.67 -17.10 -15.64
C THR A 43 15.05 -17.03 -14.23
N ASP A 44 14.60 -18.18 -13.72
CA ASP A 44 14.05 -18.28 -12.36
C ASP A 44 15.08 -17.82 -11.30
N GLU A 45 16.38 -18.15 -11.47
CA GLU A 45 17.43 -17.67 -10.56
C GLU A 45 17.66 -16.16 -10.64
N ALA A 46 17.37 -15.54 -11.78
CA ALA A 46 17.42 -14.09 -11.93
C ALA A 46 16.22 -13.40 -11.24
N TRP A 47 15.10 -14.11 -11.06
CA TRP A 47 13.92 -13.64 -10.33
C TRP A 47 14.04 -13.77 -8.82
N GLU A 48 14.80 -14.75 -8.32
CA GLU A 48 15.00 -15.03 -6.88
C GLU A 48 15.24 -13.78 -6.00
N PRO A 49 16.14 -12.83 -6.34
CA PRO A 49 16.33 -11.64 -5.49
C PRO A 49 15.11 -10.72 -5.45
N PHE A 50 14.29 -10.69 -6.50
CA PHE A 50 13.07 -9.90 -6.53
C PHE A 50 11.96 -10.55 -5.71
N ASP A 51 11.79 -11.87 -5.86
CA ASP A 51 10.84 -12.64 -5.06
C ASP A 51 11.19 -12.56 -3.57
N ALA A 52 12.46 -12.69 -3.19
CA ALA A 52 12.91 -12.56 -1.81
C ALA A 52 12.63 -11.16 -1.22
N GLU A 53 12.83 -10.09 -1.99
CA GLU A 53 12.52 -8.73 -1.54
C GLU A 53 11.01 -8.50 -1.42
N LYS A 54 10.23 -9.03 -2.36
CA LYS A 54 8.76 -9.04 -2.30
C LYS A 54 8.28 -9.75 -1.04
N GLU A 55 8.73 -10.98 -0.77
CA GLU A 55 8.36 -11.75 0.42
C GLU A 55 8.72 -11.02 1.72
N ARG A 56 9.91 -10.39 1.76
CA ARG A 56 10.35 -9.60 2.91
C ARG A 56 9.43 -8.41 3.17
N LEU A 57 9.03 -7.68 2.12
CA LEU A 57 8.14 -6.53 2.22
C LEU A 57 6.71 -6.93 2.62
N GLU A 58 6.20 -8.03 2.06
CA GLU A 58 4.90 -8.61 2.44
C GLU A 58 4.91 -9.02 3.92
N ALA A 59 5.93 -9.73 4.38
CA ALA A 59 6.07 -10.13 5.78
C ALA A 59 6.12 -8.92 6.73
N LEU A 60 6.80 -7.82 6.35
CA LEU A 60 6.78 -6.58 7.13
C LEU A 60 5.38 -5.98 7.19
N ILE A 61 4.69 -5.88 6.05
CA ILE A 61 3.32 -5.35 5.99
C ILE A 61 2.39 -6.20 6.85
N ASP A 62 2.53 -7.52 6.86
CA ASP A 62 1.66 -8.43 7.58
C ASP A 62 1.91 -8.43 9.10
N THR A 63 3.16 -8.26 9.52
CA THR A 63 3.55 -8.28 10.94
C THR A 63 3.37 -6.95 11.66
N LEU A 64 3.57 -5.83 10.98
CA LEU A 64 3.43 -4.51 11.61
C LEU A 64 1.96 -4.21 11.94
N PRO A 65 1.65 -3.76 13.17
CA PRO A 65 0.29 -3.40 13.54
C PRO A 65 -0.16 -2.12 12.82
N ALA A 66 -1.46 -1.99 12.58
CA ALA A 66 -2.09 -0.75 12.16
C ALA A 66 -2.71 -0.05 13.37
N HIS A 67 -2.28 1.18 13.66
CA HIS A 67 -2.78 2.01 14.76
C HIS A 67 -3.64 3.18 14.29
N THR A 68 -3.61 3.49 12.99
CA THR A 68 -4.33 4.59 12.34
C THR A 68 -5.18 4.08 11.18
N SER A 69 -6.03 4.96 10.64
CA SER A 69 -6.75 4.66 9.39
C SER A 69 -5.79 4.45 8.22
N GLU A 70 -4.66 5.16 8.17
CA GLU A 70 -3.66 5.04 7.11
C GLU A 70 -3.02 3.65 7.11
N GLY A 71 -2.62 3.16 8.28
CA GLY A 71 -2.15 1.78 8.44
C GLY A 71 -3.23 0.75 8.14
N THR A 72 -4.49 1.03 8.53
CA THR A 72 -5.63 0.16 8.21
C THR A 72 -5.83 0.06 6.70
N ALA A 73 -5.72 1.18 5.99
CA ALA A 73 -5.81 1.21 4.53
C ALA A 73 -4.68 0.40 3.88
N VAL A 74 -3.44 0.46 4.38
CA VAL A 74 -2.34 -0.41 3.91
C VAL A 74 -2.70 -1.89 4.04
N LYS A 75 -3.20 -2.32 5.20
CA LYS A 75 -3.61 -3.72 5.43
C LYS A 75 -4.73 -4.14 4.48
N LEU A 76 -5.73 -3.29 4.27
CA LEU A 76 -6.84 -3.58 3.36
C LEU A 76 -6.39 -3.69 1.91
N ARG A 77 -5.46 -2.84 1.45
CA ARG A 77 -4.89 -2.95 0.10
C ARG A 77 -4.14 -4.27 -0.09
N ARG A 78 -3.28 -4.66 0.88
CA ARG A 78 -2.56 -5.95 0.85
C ARG A 78 -3.51 -7.14 0.80
N LEU A 79 -4.55 -7.11 1.63
CA LEU A 79 -5.57 -8.17 1.70
C LEU A 79 -6.32 -8.29 0.37
N LEU A 80 -6.68 -7.18 -0.26
CA LEU A 80 -7.39 -7.18 -1.54
C LEU A 80 -6.53 -7.75 -2.67
N ILE A 81 -5.22 -7.46 -2.68
CA ILE A 81 -4.26 -8.06 -3.62
C ILE A 81 -4.19 -9.58 -3.42
N GLU A 82 -4.07 -10.03 -2.17
CA GLU A 82 -3.94 -11.44 -1.82
C GLU A 82 -5.18 -12.27 -2.21
N TYR A 83 -6.36 -11.78 -1.85
CA TYR A 83 -7.60 -12.52 -2.04
C TYR A 83 -8.10 -12.51 -3.48
N SER A 84 -7.93 -11.40 -4.19
CA SER A 84 -8.44 -11.30 -5.56
C SER A 84 -7.61 -12.16 -6.52
N GLY A 85 -6.29 -12.24 -6.34
CA GLY A 85 -5.36 -12.88 -7.27
C GLY A 85 -5.42 -12.30 -8.69
N LYS A 86 -6.08 -11.14 -8.88
CA LYS A 86 -6.37 -10.54 -10.18
C LYS A 86 -5.38 -9.40 -10.42
N LYS A 87 -4.62 -9.49 -11.51
CA LYS A 87 -3.65 -8.45 -11.91
C LYS A 87 -4.26 -7.03 -11.93
N TRP A 88 -5.48 -6.88 -12.44
CA TRP A 88 -6.09 -5.55 -12.52
C TRP A 88 -6.45 -4.95 -11.14
N VAL A 89 -6.69 -5.78 -10.12
CA VAL A 89 -6.89 -5.35 -8.73
C VAL A 89 -5.56 -4.93 -8.11
N GLU A 90 -4.50 -5.67 -8.43
CA GLU A 90 -3.13 -5.32 -8.06
C GLU A 90 -2.72 -3.96 -8.65
N ASP A 91 -2.88 -3.79 -9.97
CA ASP A 91 -2.60 -2.54 -10.68
C ASP A 91 -3.38 -1.36 -10.05
N ALA A 92 -4.66 -1.59 -9.76
CA ALA A 92 -5.54 -0.64 -9.08
C ALA A 92 -5.01 -0.17 -7.70
N MET A 93 -4.45 -1.07 -6.91
CA MET A 93 -3.91 -0.74 -5.58
C MET A 93 -2.58 0.01 -5.66
N PHE A 94 -1.74 -0.29 -6.65
CA PHE A 94 -0.43 0.34 -6.80
C PHE A 94 -0.44 1.67 -7.56
N TYR A 95 -1.31 1.80 -8.56
CA TYR A 95 -1.38 2.98 -9.44
C TYR A 95 -2.49 3.96 -9.07
N ARG A 96 -3.28 3.64 -8.04
CA ARG A 96 -4.55 4.29 -7.71
C ARG A 96 -5.58 4.11 -8.84
N LEU A 97 -6.59 3.29 -8.54
CA LEU A 97 -7.80 3.04 -9.31
C LEU A 97 -8.29 4.22 -10.16
N PRO A 98 -8.42 4.02 -11.48
CA PRO A 98 -9.35 4.79 -12.29
C PRO A 98 -10.81 4.39 -11.96
N ALA A 99 -11.75 5.31 -12.19
CA ALA A 99 -13.16 5.16 -11.78
C ALA A 99 -13.90 3.98 -12.44
N ASP A 100 -13.36 3.43 -13.54
CA ASP A 100 -13.89 2.28 -14.27
C ASP A 100 -13.46 0.93 -13.66
N ALA A 101 -12.31 0.87 -12.99
CA ALA A 101 -11.87 -0.31 -12.26
C ALA A 101 -12.73 -0.57 -11.01
N LEU A 102 -13.27 0.49 -10.41
CA LEU A 102 -14.30 0.48 -9.38
C LEU A 102 -15.57 -0.28 -9.82
N ALA A 103 -16.06 -0.01 -11.04
CA ALA A 103 -17.27 -0.66 -11.55
C ALA A 103 -17.09 -2.16 -11.81
N ARG A 104 -15.86 -2.61 -12.10
CA ARG A 104 -15.53 -4.04 -12.29
C ARG A 104 -15.43 -4.81 -10.97
N LEU A 105 -14.99 -4.15 -9.89
CA LEU A 105 -14.99 -4.75 -8.54
C LEU A 105 -16.40 -5.11 -8.08
N GLU A 106 -17.37 -4.25 -8.38
CA GLU A 106 -18.76 -4.47 -7.98
C GLU A 106 -19.47 -5.58 -8.75
N SER A 107 -18.96 -5.99 -9.92
CA SER A 107 -19.63 -6.96 -10.80
C SER A 107 -19.18 -8.41 -10.65
N ASP A 108 -17.95 -8.66 -10.16
CA ASP A 108 -17.32 -9.99 -10.28
C ASP A 108 -17.33 -10.83 -8.99
N ASP A 109 -16.93 -10.27 -7.84
CA ASP A 109 -16.89 -10.97 -6.56
C ASP A 109 -17.31 -10.03 -5.43
N TRP A 110 -18.34 -10.43 -4.67
CA TRP A 110 -18.88 -9.62 -3.59
C TRP A 110 -17.88 -9.39 -2.46
N ARG A 111 -16.88 -10.27 -2.29
CA ARG A 111 -15.82 -10.13 -1.27
C ARG A 111 -14.84 -9.04 -1.64
N ASP A 112 -14.42 -9.01 -2.91
CA ASP A 112 -13.58 -7.94 -3.47
C ASP A 112 -14.32 -6.61 -3.34
N ALA A 113 -15.60 -6.56 -3.72
CA ALA A 113 -16.45 -5.37 -3.58
C ALA A 113 -16.60 -4.91 -2.12
N MET A 114 -16.79 -5.84 -1.17
CA MET A 114 -16.90 -5.53 0.26
C MET A 114 -15.60 -4.95 0.82
N LEU A 115 -14.47 -5.60 0.58
CA LEU A 115 -13.15 -5.14 1.03
C LEU A 115 -12.80 -3.78 0.44
N PHE A 116 -13.14 -3.60 -0.84
CA PHE A 116 -12.92 -2.36 -1.53
C PHE A 116 -13.77 -1.19 -0.96
N ARG A 117 -15.05 -1.43 -0.65
CA ARG A 117 -15.91 -0.44 0.01
C ARG A 117 -15.38 -0.07 1.39
N LEU A 118 -14.92 -1.05 2.16
CA LEU A 118 -14.30 -0.81 3.47
C LEU A 118 -13.05 0.07 3.34
N LEU A 119 -12.19 -0.20 2.36
CA LEU A 119 -11.03 0.63 2.07
C LEU A 119 -11.44 2.08 1.75
N CYS A 120 -12.44 2.28 0.90
CA CYS A 120 -12.95 3.62 0.58
C CYS A 120 -13.45 4.38 1.81
N ASP A 121 -14.14 3.69 2.72
CA ASP A 121 -14.69 4.31 3.93
C ASP A 121 -13.58 4.70 4.91
N VAL A 122 -12.55 3.85 5.06
CA VAL A 122 -11.36 4.14 5.88
C VAL A 122 -10.61 5.37 5.36
N GLU A 123 -10.43 5.49 4.04
CA GLU A 123 -9.70 6.61 3.45
C GLU A 123 -10.46 7.95 3.53
N LYS A 124 -11.81 7.91 3.45
CA LYS A 124 -12.66 9.10 3.62
C LYS A 124 -12.63 9.67 5.03
N HIS A 125 -12.50 8.81 6.05
CA HIS A 125 -12.59 9.21 7.46
C HIS A 125 -11.52 10.22 7.87
N ASP A 126 -10.28 10.04 7.41
CA ASP A 126 -9.14 10.87 7.84
C ASP A 126 -8.76 11.96 6.84
N ASN A 127 -9.63 12.23 5.85
CA ASN A 127 -9.35 13.18 4.76
C ASN A 127 -7.98 12.88 4.10
N ILE A 128 -7.59 11.61 4.08
CA ILE A 128 -6.47 11.08 3.31
C ILE A 128 -6.92 11.21 1.85
N GLN A 129 -6.88 12.43 1.32
CA GLN A 129 -7.32 12.72 -0.04
C GLN A 129 -6.35 12.06 -1.02
N ALA A 130 -6.57 10.78 -1.31
CA ALA A 130 -6.61 10.34 -2.68
C ALA A 130 -8.02 10.69 -3.16
N THR A 131 -8.14 11.76 -3.96
CA THR A 131 -9.34 12.05 -4.73
C THR A 131 -9.56 10.90 -5.71
N TRP A 132 -10.22 9.84 -5.24
CA TRP A 132 -10.73 8.77 -6.08
C TRP A 132 -11.86 9.35 -6.94
N GLY A 133 -11.54 9.67 -8.19
CA GLY A 133 -12.50 10.10 -9.19
C GLY A 133 -13.32 11.33 -8.82
N ASN A 134 -12.72 12.53 -8.95
CA ASN A 134 -13.49 13.75 -9.19
C ASN A 134 -13.05 14.38 -10.51
N LYS A 135 -13.59 13.86 -11.60
CA LYS A 135 -14.33 14.60 -12.65
C LYS A 135 -14.75 13.66 -13.77
#